data_AF-A0A1G2VU12-F1
#
_entry.id   AF-A0A1G2VU12-F1
#
_cell.length_a   1.000
_cell.length_b   1.000
_cell.length_c   1.000
_cell.angle_alpha   90.00
_cell.angle_beta   90.00
_cell.angle_gamma   90.00
#
_symmetry.space_group_name_H-M   'P 1'
#
loop_
_entity.id
_entity.type
_entity.pdbx_description
1 polymer ?
#
loop_
_entity_poly.entity_id
_entity_poly.type
_entity_poly.pdbx_seq_one_letter_code
_entity_poly.pdbx_strand_id
1 'polypeptide(L)'
;MLTMKMLQQYIERRFYRYLLPVARLYWFLLRPLRQGARCLIVAQGCVLLIQNTYQRQGVWDLPGGRMDKDESPEAAAIREVREEVGLVVTAATRLGEWYTERDYKRDTIHFYLAELPHMLPVTIDPMEIAVAAWYPLTELPGLLDAAAHKALELYAAAERSIPA
;
A
#
# COMPACT_ATOMS: atom_id res chain seq x y z
N MET A 1 15.44 11.37 -40.60
CA MET A 1 15.85 10.04 -40.08
C MET A 1 15.04 9.77 -38.82
N LEU A 2 13.78 9.29 -38.98
CA LEU A 2 12.92 8.98 -37.84
C LEU A 2 13.43 7.69 -37.17
N THR A 3 13.86 7.78 -35.93
CA THR A 3 14.36 6.67 -35.12
C THR A 3 13.24 5.66 -34.82
N MET A 4 13.51 4.37 -35.06
CA MET A 4 12.66 3.20 -34.76
C MET A 4 11.88 3.27 -33.43
N LYS A 5 12.43 3.95 -32.40
CA LYS A 5 11.79 4.17 -31.10
C LYS A 5 10.46 4.93 -31.16
N MET A 6 10.29 5.87 -32.08
CA MET A 6 9.04 6.64 -32.22
C MET A 6 7.90 5.80 -32.81
N LEU A 7 8.23 4.93 -33.77
CA LEU A 7 7.25 4.03 -34.39
C LEU A 7 6.77 2.95 -33.41
N GLN A 8 7.68 2.46 -32.57
CA GLN A 8 7.37 1.50 -31.52
C GLN A 8 6.42 2.09 -30.46
N GLN A 9 6.71 3.28 -29.94
CA GLN A 9 5.81 4.00 -29.01
C GLN A 9 4.46 4.38 -29.64
N TYR A 10 4.45 4.69 -30.93
CA TYR A 10 3.22 5.04 -31.66
C TYR A 10 2.29 3.82 -31.86
N ILE A 11 2.86 2.67 -32.22
CA ILE A 11 2.13 1.40 -32.38
C ILE A 11 1.59 0.92 -31.02
N GLU A 12 2.41 0.96 -29.97
CA GLU A 12 2.02 0.56 -28.61
C GLU A 12 0.81 1.36 -28.08
N ARG A 13 0.82 2.70 -28.25
CA ARG A 13 -0.29 3.56 -27.81
C ARG A 13 -1.60 3.33 -28.57
N ARG A 14 -1.52 3.01 -29.86
CA ARG A 14 -2.71 2.85 -30.71
C ARG A 14 -3.40 1.51 -30.45
N PHE A 15 -2.62 0.44 -30.25
CA PHE A 15 -3.16 -0.88 -29.85
C PHE A 15 -3.80 -0.88 -28.47
N TYR A 16 -3.19 -0.18 -27.50
CA TYR A 16 -3.77 -0.03 -26.16
C TYR A 16 -5.19 0.53 -26.19
N ARG A 17 -5.47 1.50 -27.08
CA ARG A 17 -6.82 2.11 -27.20
C ARG A 17 -7.90 1.13 -27.65
N TYR A 18 -7.55 0.09 -28.40
CA TYR A 18 -8.49 -0.94 -28.86
C TYR A 18 -8.60 -2.13 -27.89
N LEU A 19 -7.53 -2.43 -27.14
CA LEU A 19 -7.55 -3.47 -26.10
C LEU A 19 -8.22 -2.99 -24.80
N LEU A 20 -8.10 -1.70 -24.48
CA LEU A 20 -8.72 -1.08 -23.30
C LEU A 20 -10.24 -1.30 -23.19
N PRO A 21 -11.08 -1.12 -24.23
CA PRO A 21 -12.52 -1.40 -24.13
C PRO A 21 -12.83 -2.88 -23.91
N VAL A 22 -12.04 -3.80 -24.49
CA VAL A 22 -12.18 -5.25 -24.23
C VAL A 22 -11.78 -5.60 -22.80
N ALA A 23 -10.66 -5.05 -22.31
CA ALA A 23 -10.24 -5.19 -20.93
C ALA A 23 -11.26 -4.57 -19.94
N ARG A 24 -11.88 -3.44 -20.30
CA ARG A 24 -12.97 -2.83 -19.52
C ARG A 24 -14.23 -3.68 -19.52
N LEU A 25 -14.62 -4.28 -20.66
CA LEU A 25 -15.75 -5.21 -20.71
C LEU A 25 -15.47 -6.47 -19.89
N TYR A 26 -14.24 -7.00 -19.98
CA TYR A 26 -13.77 -8.10 -19.14
C TYR A 26 -13.81 -7.74 -17.64
N TRP A 27 -13.31 -6.56 -17.24
CA TRP A 27 -13.36 -6.09 -15.85
C TRP A 27 -14.79 -5.75 -15.39
N PHE A 28 -15.65 -5.26 -16.28
CA PHE A 28 -17.07 -5.03 -16.02
C PHE A 28 -17.83 -6.34 -15.75
N LEU A 29 -17.54 -7.39 -16.52
CA LEU A 29 -18.17 -8.70 -16.38
C LEU A 29 -17.63 -9.48 -15.18
N LEU A 30 -16.30 -9.52 -14.99
CA LEU A 30 -15.67 -10.37 -13.97
C LEU A 30 -15.45 -9.68 -12.63
N ARG A 31 -15.56 -8.34 -12.56
CA ARG A 31 -15.40 -7.52 -11.35
C ARG A 31 -14.30 -8.05 -10.42
N PRO A 32 -13.04 -8.16 -10.88
CA PRO A 32 -11.99 -8.80 -10.11
C PRO A 32 -11.84 -8.09 -8.77
N LEU A 33 -12.10 -8.82 -7.69
CA LEU A 33 -11.89 -8.37 -6.31
C LEU A 33 -10.40 -8.38 -6.05
N ARG A 34 -9.81 -7.21 -5.79
CA ARG A 34 -8.44 -7.14 -5.29
C ARG A 34 -8.51 -6.88 -3.80
N GLN A 35 -7.94 -7.79 -3.04
CA GLN A 35 -7.77 -7.58 -1.61
C GLN A 35 -6.30 -7.29 -1.34
N GLY A 36 -6.06 -6.25 -0.57
CA GLY A 36 -4.74 -5.88 -0.09
C GLY A 36 -4.76 -5.65 1.40
N ALA A 37 -3.58 -5.68 2.00
CA ALA A 37 -3.41 -5.41 3.42
C ALA A 37 -2.30 -4.39 3.60
N ARG A 38 -2.49 -3.46 4.54
CA ARG A 38 -1.53 -2.43 4.93
C ARG A 38 -1.27 -2.53 6.42
N CYS A 39 0.00 -2.37 6.81
CA CYS A 39 0.41 -2.39 8.20
C CYS A 39 0.89 -1.00 8.64
N LEU A 40 0.19 -0.43 9.61
CA LEU A 40 0.63 0.74 10.36
C LEU A 40 1.54 0.25 11.49
N ILE A 41 2.84 0.53 11.40
CA ILE A 41 3.81 0.12 12.42
C ILE A 41 4.12 1.34 13.28
N VAL A 42 3.82 1.26 14.57
CA VAL A 42 4.03 2.34 15.54
C VAL A 42 5.06 1.90 16.58
N ALA A 43 6.02 2.77 16.86
CA ALA A 43 6.99 2.59 17.93
C ALA A 43 7.34 3.95 18.55
N GLN A 44 7.20 4.08 19.87
CA GLN A 44 7.60 5.29 20.61
C GLN A 44 6.99 6.59 20.04
N GLY A 45 5.71 6.54 19.63
CA GLY A 45 5.02 7.69 19.02
C GLY A 45 5.47 8.03 17.60
N CYS A 46 6.30 7.19 16.97
CA CYS A 46 6.69 7.29 15.58
C CYS A 46 6.03 6.20 14.75
N VAL A 47 5.77 6.49 13.48
CA VAL A 47 5.23 5.57 12.48
C VAL A 47 6.27 5.28 11.42
N LEU A 48 6.37 4.02 10.98
CA LEU A 48 7.20 3.67 9.83
C LEU A 48 6.43 3.94 8.53
N LEU A 49 7.03 4.74 7.65
CA LEU A 49 6.51 5.01 6.31
C LEU A 49 7.53 4.58 5.25
N ILE A 50 7.01 4.22 4.08
CA ILE A 50 7.79 3.80 2.91
C ILE A 50 7.48 4.68 1.69
N GLN A 51 8.43 4.80 0.77
CA GLN A 51 8.15 5.25 -0.60
C GLN A 51 8.40 4.10 -1.56
N ASN A 52 7.38 3.82 -2.38
CA ASN A 52 7.44 2.78 -3.40
C ASN A 52 8.26 3.25 -4.62
N THR A 53 9.03 2.35 -5.23
CA THR A 53 9.85 2.63 -6.44
C THR A 53 9.00 2.97 -7.67
N TYR A 54 7.75 2.48 -7.73
CA TYR A 54 6.83 2.69 -8.84
C TYR A 54 5.89 3.89 -8.66
N GLN A 55 5.89 4.54 -7.49
CA GLN A 55 5.07 5.72 -7.23
C GLN A 55 5.85 7.01 -7.55
N ARG A 56 5.14 8.15 -7.53
CA ARG A 56 5.79 9.46 -7.63
C ARG A 56 6.67 9.66 -6.40
N GLN A 57 7.93 10.06 -6.61
CA GLN A 57 8.84 10.40 -5.52
C GLN A 57 8.23 11.42 -4.56
N GLY A 58 8.43 11.19 -3.26
CA GLY A 58 7.91 12.01 -2.18
C GLY A 58 6.50 11.64 -1.70
N VAL A 59 5.82 10.68 -2.34
CA VAL A 59 4.58 10.09 -1.81
C VAL A 59 4.95 8.98 -0.83
N TRP A 60 4.56 9.15 0.43
CA TRP A 60 4.78 8.15 1.48
C TRP A 60 3.53 7.29 1.69
N ASP A 61 3.74 6.00 1.91
CA ASP A 61 2.70 5.01 2.14
C ASP A 61 3.06 4.10 3.32
N LEU A 62 2.15 3.22 3.70
CA LEU A 62 2.39 2.15 4.67
C LEU A 62 2.94 0.91 3.97
N PRO A 63 3.80 0.12 4.66
CA PRO A 63 4.12 -1.23 4.21
C PRO A 63 2.87 -2.04 3.94
N GLY A 64 2.89 -2.80 2.85
CA GLY A 64 1.78 -3.68 2.50
C GLY A 64 1.51 -3.80 1.01
N GLY A 65 0.79 -4.85 0.67
CA GLY A 65 0.61 -5.25 -0.70
C GLY A 65 -0.65 -6.06 -0.91
N ARG A 66 -0.62 -6.86 -1.97
CA ARG A 66 -1.75 -7.68 -2.37
C ARG A 66 -1.77 -8.95 -1.54
N MET A 67 -2.96 -9.40 -1.18
CA MET A 67 -3.13 -10.71 -0.56
C MET A 67 -2.92 -11.84 -1.58
N ASP A 68 -2.21 -12.87 -1.16
CA ASP A 68 -2.11 -14.13 -1.89
C ASP A 68 -3.41 -14.93 -1.81
N LYS A 69 -3.48 -15.98 -2.64
CA LYS A 69 -4.64 -16.87 -2.64
C LYS A 69 -4.71 -17.62 -1.31
N ASP A 70 -5.89 -17.59 -0.69
CA ASP A 70 -6.18 -18.25 0.59
C ASP A 70 -5.38 -17.67 1.79
N GLU A 71 -4.75 -16.50 1.61
CA GLU A 71 -4.04 -15.76 2.68
C GLU A 71 -5.01 -14.90 3.49
N SER A 72 -4.82 -14.81 4.81
CA SER A 72 -5.59 -13.87 5.63
C SER A 72 -5.05 -12.44 5.50
N PRO A 73 -5.88 -11.40 5.65
CA PRO A 73 -5.38 -10.03 5.57
C PRO A 73 -4.30 -9.70 6.61
N GLU A 74 -4.36 -10.29 7.81
CA GLU A 74 -3.32 -10.14 8.83
C GLU A 74 -2.01 -10.79 8.39
N ALA A 75 -2.07 -12.02 7.86
CA ALA A 75 -0.90 -12.74 7.39
C ALA A 75 -0.23 -11.99 6.23
N ALA A 76 -1.02 -11.44 5.31
CA ALA A 76 -0.53 -10.60 4.23
C ALA A 76 0.19 -9.36 4.78
N ALA A 77 -0.42 -8.62 5.72
CA ALA A 77 0.23 -7.46 6.34
C ALA A 77 1.57 -7.82 6.99
N ILE A 78 1.64 -8.93 7.74
CA ILE A 78 2.85 -9.38 8.41
C ILE A 78 3.93 -9.82 7.40
N ARG A 79 3.54 -10.56 6.36
CA ARG A 79 4.44 -11.00 5.29
C ARG A 79 5.08 -9.80 4.59
N GLU A 80 4.26 -8.85 4.13
CA GLU A 80 4.71 -7.66 3.40
C GLU A 80 5.66 -6.81 4.27
N VAL A 81 5.37 -6.64 5.56
CA VAL A 81 6.29 -5.94 6.48
C VAL A 81 7.66 -6.64 6.56
N ARG A 82 7.68 -7.96 6.56
CA ARG A 82 8.93 -8.71 6.56
C ARG A 82 9.66 -8.58 5.22
N GLU A 83 8.96 -8.64 4.10
CA GLU A 83 9.52 -8.59 2.75
C GLU A 83 10.04 -7.19 2.40
N GLU A 84 9.22 -6.16 2.61
CA GLU A 84 9.51 -4.79 2.19
C GLU A 84 10.48 -4.05 3.11
N VAL A 85 10.44 -4.32 4.44
CA VAL A 85 11.20 -3.55 5.45
C VAL A 85 11.96 -4.41 6.46
N GLY A 86 11.93 -5.74 6.33
CA GLY A 86 12.75 -6.66 7.12
C GLY A 86 12.36 -6.78 8.59
N LEU A 87 11.22 -6.21 9.00
CA LEU A 87 10.76 -6.25 10.39
C LEU A 87 9.98 -7.53 10.66
N VAL A 88 10.19 -8.12 11.84
CA VAL A 88 9.45 -9.31 12.29
C VAL A 88 8.33 -8.87 13.21
N VAL A 89 7.10 -8.93 12.71
CA VAL A 89 5.87 -8.68 13.47
C VAL A 89 5.19 -10.03 13.74
N THR A 90 4.90 -10.34 15.00
CA THR A 90 4.30 -11.63 15.38
C THR A 90 2.78 -11.61 15.43
N ALA A 91 2.19 -10.43 15.58
CA ALA A 91 0.74 -10.22 15.63
C ALA A 91 0.43 -8.79 15.21
N ALA A 92 -0.73 -8.58 14.58
CA ALA A 92 -1.18 -7.24 14.25
C ALA A 92 -2.67 -7.08 14.56
N THR A 93 -3.03 -5.94 15.16
CA THR A 93 -4.41 -5.64 15.55
C THR A 93 -5.16 -5.03 14.39
N ARG A 94 -6.34 -5.56 14.04
CA ARG A 94 -7.15 -5.01 12.94
C ARG A 94 -7.66 -3.60 13.30
N LEU A 95 -7.33 -2.61 12.47
CA LEU A 95 -7.81 -1.22 12.59
C LEU A 95 -9.11 -1.00 11.82
N GLY A 96 -9.28 -1.66 10.68
CA GLY A 96 -10.46 -1.48 9.84
C GLY A 96 -10.20 -1.85 8.39
N GLU A 97 -11.09 -1.42 7.51
CA GLU A 97 -11.00 -1.67 6.08
C GLU A 97 -11.53 -0.48 5.29
N TRP A 98 -11.04 -0.32 4.07
CA TRP A 98 -11.50 0.70 3.15
C TRP A 98 -11.83 0.09 1.80
N TYR A 99 -13.05 0.37 1.35
CA TYR A 99 -13.59 -0.08 0.07
C TYR A 99 -13.47 1.03 -0.97
N THR A 100 -12.87 0.71 -2.10
CA THR A 100 -12.78 1.59 -3.26
C THR A 100 -13.35 0.88 -4.48
N GLU A 101 -14.21 1.56 -5.23
CA GLU A 101 -14.66 1.11 -6.53
C GLU A 101 -14.07 2.01 -7.62
N ARG A 102 -13.18 1.48 -8.47
CA ARG A 102 -12.58 2.22 -9.59
C ARG A 102 -12.59 1.38 -10.86
N ASP A 103 -13.09 1.94 -11.97
CA ASP A 103 -13.17 1.26 -13.27
C ASP A 103 -13.80 -0.17 -13.19
N TYR A 104 -14.89 -0.31 -12.41
CA TYR A 104 -15.59 -1.58 -12.14
C TYR A 104 -14.80 -2.64 -11.35
N LYS A 105 -13.61 -2.28 -10.85
CA LYS A 105 -12.83 -3.09 -9.90
C LYS A 105 -13.23 -2.71 -8.49
N ARG A 106 -13.36 -3.72 -7.64
CA ARG A 106 -13.64 -3.59 -6.21
C ARG A 106 -12.34 -3.90 -5.48
N ASP A 107 -11.76 -2.86 -4.92
CA ASP A 107 -10.52 -2.98 -4.16
C ASP A 107 -10.88 -2.81 -2.67
N THR A 108 -10.53 -3.79 -1.86
CA THR A 108 -10.66 -3.73 -0.40
C THR A 108 -9.26 -3.72 0.19
N ILE A 109 -8.97 -2.67 0.96
CA ILE A 109 -7.72 -2.55 1.72
C ILE A 109 -8.03 -2.80 3.19
N HIS A 110 -7.38 -3.78 3.78
CA HIS A 110 -7.46 -4.09 5.20
C HIS A 110 -6.30 -3.42 5.93
N PHE A 111 -6.57 -2.74 7.04
CA PHE A 111 -5.57 -2.04 7.83
C PHE A 111 -5.32 -2.75 9.15
N TYR A 112 -4.05 -2.92 9.48
CA TYR A 112 -3.58 -3.53 10.71
C TYR A 112 -2.58 -2.62 11.42
N LEU A 113 -2.56 -2.68 12.75
CA LEU A 113 -1.62 -1.99 13.63
C LEU A 113 -0.63 -3.01 14.20
N ALA A 114 0.66 -2.73 14.05
CA ALA A 114 1.72 -3.42 14.75
C ALA A 114 2.43 -2.44 15.69
N GLU A 115 2.36 -2.69 16.99
CA GLU A 115 3.05 -1.88 17.99
C GLU A 115 4.38 -2.54 18.35
N LEU A 116 5.47 -1.79 18.20
CA LEU A 116 6.81 -2.21 18.57
C LEU A 116 7.31 -1.42 19.78
N PRO A 117 8.06 -2.05 20.70
CA PRO A 117 8.56 -1.37 21.90
C PRO A 117 9.59 -0.27 21.59
N HIS A 118 10.26 -0.34 20.45
CA HIS A 118 11.28 0.61 20.02
C HIS A 118 11.36 0.65 18.49
N MET A 119 11.82 1.77 17.95
CA MET A 119 12.13 1.89 16.53
C MET A 119 13.28 0.95 16.19
N LEU A 120 13.03 0.02 15.28
CA LEU A 120 14.02 -0.94 14.82
C LEU A 120 14.66 -0.48 13.50
N PRO A 121 15.92 -0.87 13.24
CA PRO A 121 16.52 -0.68 11.93
C PRO A 121 15.72 -1.46 10.89
N VAL A 122 15.46 -0.82 9.76
CA VAL A 122 14.71 -1.41 8.64
C VAL A 122 15.67 -1.83 7.54
N THR A 123 15.39 -2.96 6.91
CA THR A 123 16.12 -3.44 5.74
C THR A 123 15.14 -3.49 4.57
N ILE A 124 15.34 -2.63 3.59
CA ILE A 124 14.39 -2.49 2.48
C ILE A 124 14.66 -3.49 1.36
N ASP A 125 13.61 -3.94 0.66
CA ASP A 125 13.74 -4.51 -0.67
C ASP A 125 13.88 -3.36 -1.70
N PRO A 126 15.06 -3.17 -2.31
CA PRO A 126 15.28 -2.06 -3.25
C PRO A 126 14.50 -2.19 -4.56
N MET A 127 13.88 -3.33 -4.85
CA MET A 127 13.01 -3.48 -6.03
C MET A 127 11.65 -2.83 -5.84
N GLU A 128 11.13 -2.87 -4.62
CA GLU A 128 9.78 -2.37 -4.32
C GLU A 128 9.84 -1.03 -3.57
N ILE A 129 10.82 -0.87 -2.68
CA ILE A 129 10.93 0.27 -1.78
C ILE A 129 12.15 1.12 -2.14
N ALA A 130 11.90 2.40 -2.43
CA ALA A 130 12.95 3.38 -2.68
C ALA A 130 13.58 3.91 -1.39
N VAL A 131 12.76 4.11 -0.34
CA VAL A 131 13.20 4.56 0.97
C VAL A 131 12.17 4.17 2.03
N ALA A 132 12.64 3.88 3.25
CA ALA A 132 11.82 3.68 4.43
C ALA A 132 12.35 4.56 5.58
N ALA A 133 11.46 5.21 6.33
CA ALA A 133 11.84 6.08 7.41
C ALA A 133 10.77 6.16 8.51
N TRP A 134 11.24 6.34 9.74
CA TRP A 134 10.40 6.61 10.89
C TRP A 134 10.06 8.10 10.95
N TYR A 135 8.77 8.41 11.13
CA TYR A 135 8.26 9.78 11.28
C TYR A 135 7.51 9.90 12.60
N PRO A 136 7.65 11.01 13.35
CA PRO A 136 6.77 11.29 14.48
C PRO A 136 5.31 11.31 14.02
N LEU A 137 4.39 10.72 14.78
CA LEU A 137 2.95 10.78 14.49
C LEU A 137 2.41 12.22 14.50
N THR A 138 3.11 13.13 15.16
CA THR A 138 2.81 14.57 15.22
C THR A 138 3.37 15.36 14.02
N GLU A 139 4.34 14.79 13.29
CA GLU A 139 5.06 15.47 12.20
C GLU A 139 5.22 14.52 11.02
N LEU A 140 4.13 14.33 10.30
CA LEU A 140 4.07 13.47 9.13
C LEU A 140 4.63 14.20 7.89
N PRO A 141 5.17 13.46 6.91
CA PRO A 141 5.66 14.06 5.67
C PRO A 141 4.50 14.69 4.89
N GLY A 142 4.83 15.72 4.10
CA GLY A 142 3.80 16.57 3.48
C GLY A 142 2.91 15.88 2.43
N LEU A 143 3.30 14.73 1.89
CA LEU A 143 2.51 14.00 0.91
C LEU A 143 2.40 12.52 1.29
N LEU A 144 1.18 12.12 1.63
CA LEU A 144 0.81 10.75 1.96
C LEU A 144 -0.09 10.16 0.87
N ASP A 145 0.04 8.86 0.65
CA ASP A 145 -0.95 8.10 -0.11
C ASP A 145 -2.31 8.11 0.62
N ALA A 146 -3.39 7.97 -0.14
CA ALA A 146 -4.74 7.95 0.40
C ALA A 146 -4.96 6.79 1.38
N ALA A 147 -4.37 5.61 1.13
CA ALA A 147 -4.45 4.47 2.02
C ALA A 147 -3.74 4.76 3.36
N ALA A 148 -2.55 5.37 3.30
CA ALA A 148 -1.82 5.77 4.50
C ALA A 148 -2.57 6.82 5.33
N HIS A 149 -3.16 7.82 4.67
CA HIS A 149 -4.00 8.81 5.35
C HIS A 149 -5.20 8.15 6.04
N LYS A 150 -5.85 7.20 5.36
CA LYS A 150 -6.99 6.47 5.92
C LYS A 150 -6.61 5.62 7.13
N ALA A 151 -5.47 4.95 7.09
CA ALA A 151 -4.98 4.16 8.21
C ALA A 151 -4.70 5.02 9.46
N LEU A 152 -4.10 6.19 9.28
CA LEU A 152 -3.83 7.14 10.36
C LEU A 152 -5.13 7.71 10.96
N GLU A 153 -6.14 7.96 10.13
CA GLU A 153 -7.47 8.35 10.59
C GLU A 153 -8.10 7.25 11.47
N LEU A 154 -8.03 5.98 11.04
CA LEU A 154 -8.53 4.84 11.79
C LEU A 154 -7.79 4.66 13.12
N TYR A 155 -6.46 4.81 13.10
CA TYR A 155 -5.63 4.75 14.30
C TYR A 155 -6.00 5.84 15.31
N ALA A 156 -6.11 7.09 14.86
CA ALA A 156 -6.51 8.21 15.72
C ALA A 156 -7.92 8.04 16.29
N ALA A 157 -8.84 7.40 15.55
CA ALA A 157 -10.17 7.07 16.06
C ALA A 157 -10.12 5.93 17.11
N ALA A 158 -9.25 4.93 16.91
CA ALA A 158 -9.06 3.83 17.85
C ALA A 158 -8.48 4.30 19.19
N GLU A 159 -7.45 5.16 19.18
CA GLU A 159 -6.85 5.69 20.42
C GLU A 159 -7.86 6.47 21.28
N ARG A 160 -8.75 7.25 20.66
CA ARG A 160 -9.79 8.01 21.39
C ARG A 160 -10.86 7.12 22.01
N SER A 161 -10.98 5.88 21.54
CA SER A 161 -12.03 4.94 21.98
C SER A 161 -11.60 4.09 23.17
N ILE A 162 -10.36 4.21 23.64
CA ILE A 162 -9.88 3.54 24.85
C ILE A 162 -10.30 4.39 26.06
N PRO A 163 -11.29 3.97 26.87
CA PRO A 163 -11.60 4.68 28.10
C PRO A 163 -10.41 4.62 29.06
N ALA A 164 -10.07 5.77 29.64
CA ALA A 164 -9.01 5.95 30.63
C ALA A 164 -9.20 5.10 31.89
#